data_AF-A0A2D5W8J3-F1
#
_entry.id   AF-A0A2D5W8J3-F1
#
_cell.length_a   1.000
_cell.length_b   1.000
_cell.length_c   1.000
_cell.angle_alpha   90.00
_cell.angle_beta   90.00
_cell.angle_gamma   90.00
#
_symmetry.space_group_name_H-M   'P 1'
#
loop_
_entity.id
_entity.type
_entity.pdbx_description
1 polymer ?
#
loop_
_entity_poly.entity_id
_entity_poly.type
_entity_poly.pdbx_seq_one_letter_code
_entity_poly.pdbx_strand_id
1 'polypeptide(L)'
;MEKSTITQPERRVIHQTNNFLTLCLAHGELALDSEDDGERAEALATILEGAREMADWLAAHRRTLEALRRDRDRPLPPLDASA
;
A
#
# COMPACT_ATOMS: atom_id res chain seq x y z
N MET A 1 -15.34 23.84 -8.91
CA MET A 1 -14.37 22.74 -9.14
C MET A 1 -13.81 22.37 -7.77
N GLU A 2 -14.43 21.38 -7.11
CA GLU A 2 -13.99 20.95 -5.77
C GLU A 2 -12.60 20.33 -5.86
N LYS A 3 -11.61 20.96 -5.23
CA LYS A 3 -10.30 20.34 -5.04
C LYS A 3 -10.46 19.27 -3.96
N SER A 4 -10.68 18.01 -4.34
CA SER A 4 -10.55 16.88 -3.43
C SER A 4 -9.19 16.93 -2.74
N THR A 5 -9.18 17.29 -1.46
CA THR A 5 -8.00 17.27 -0.62
C THR A 5 -7.72 15.83 -0.21
N ILE A 6 -6.98 15.11 -1.05
CA ILE A 6 -6.48 13.76 -0.74
C ILE A 6 -5.69 13.84 0.57
N THR A 7 -6.09 13.03 1.55
CA THR A 7 -5.45 13.01 2.88
C THR A 7 -4.03 12.42 2.79
N GLN A 8 -3.15 12.74 3.73
CA GLN A 8 -1.77 12.23 3.73
C GLN A 8 -1.67 10.68 3.69
N PRO A 9 -2.55 9.91 4.38
CA PRO A 9 -2.61 8.46 4.26
C PRO A 9 -2.95 7.99 2.84
N GLU A 10 -3.95 8.61 2.20
CA GLU A 10 -4.36 8.28 0.83
C GLU A 10 -3.23 8.56 -0.18
N ARG A 11 -2.51 9.68 -0.04
CA ARG A 11 -1.34 9.99 -0.88
C ARG A 11 -0.27 8.90 -0.78
N ARG A 12 -0.03 8.37 0.42
CA ARG A 12 0.97 7.30 0.63
C ARG A 12 0.55 5.99 -0.04
N VAL A 13 -0.73 5.64 0.04
CA VAL A 13 -1.30 4.45 -0.64
C VAL A 13 -1.19 4.60 -2.16
N ILE A 14 -1.57 5.76 -2.70
CA ILE A 14 -1.46 6.04 -4.15
C ILE A 14 -0.01 5.92 -4.59
N HIS A 15 0.93 6.53 -3.85
CA HIS A 15 2.35 6.48 -4.21
C HIS A 15 2.88 5.04 -4.23
N GLN A 16 2.60 4.23 -3.20
CA GLN A 16 3.08 2.84 -3.20
C GLN A 16 2.40 1.97 -4.25
N THR A 17 1.12 2.21 -4.53
CA THR A 17 0.44 1.53 -5.64
C THR A 17 1.10 1.87 -6.97
N ASN A 18 1.40 3.14 -7.23
CA ASN A 18 2.07 3.57 -8.46
C ASN A 18 3.48 2.98 -8.61
N ASN A 19 4.24 2.91 -7.52
CA ASN A 19 5.57 2.29 -7.52
C ASN A 19 5.48 0.81 -7.88
N PHE A 20 4.54 0.07 -7.25
CA PHE A 20 4.32 -1.34 -7.54
C PHE A 20 3.85 -1.58 -8.98
N LEU A 21 2.95 -0.74 -9.50
CA LEU A 21 2.50 -0.82 -10.90
C LEU A 21 3.64 -0.56 -11.88
N THR A 22 4.51 0.41 -11.60
CA THR A 22 5.71 0.68 -12.41
C THR A 22 6.60 -0.56 -12.49
N LEU A 23 6.86 -1.22 -11.35
CA LEU A 23 7.61 -2.47 -11.29
C LEU A 23 6.94 -3.56 -12.13
N CYS A 24 5.62 -3.76 -11.96
CA CYS A 24 4.88 -4.78 -12.71
C CYS A 24 4.92 -4.57 -14.21
N LEU A 25 4.77 -3.32 -14.67
CA LEU A 25 4.80 -3.00 -16.09
C LEU A 25 6.19 -3.25 -16.68
N ALA A 26 7.25 -2.73 -16.06
CA ALA A 26 8.61 -2.88 -16.56
C ALA A 26 9.04 -4.34 -16.66
N HIS A 27 8.83 -5.13 -15.59
CA HIS A 27 9.21 -6.53 -15.59
C HIS A 27 8.22 -7.42 -16.36
N GLY A 28 6.97 -7.02 -16.48
CA GLY A 28 5.97 -7.73 -17.27
C GLY A 28 6.28 -7.64 -18.77
N GLU A 29 6.64 -6.45 -19.24
CA GLU A 29 7.12 -6.24 -20.61
C GLU A 29 8.40 -7.04 -20.86
N LEU A 30 9.38 -6.96 -19.95
CA LEU A 30 10.62 -7.74 -20.05
C LEU A 30 10.37 -9.25 -20.14
N ALA A 31 9.45 -9.78 -19.33
CA ALA A 31 9.12 -11.21 -19.34
C ALA A 31 8.46 -11.66 -20.65
N LEU A 32 7.62 -10.80 -21.24
CA LEU A 32 6.92 -11.10 -22.49
C LEU A 32 7.86 -11.03 -23.70
N ASP A 33 8.80 -10.09 -23.69
CA ASP A 33 9.71 -9.85 -24.81
C ASP A 33 10.97 -10.75 -24.76
N SER A 34 11.31 -11.32 -23.60
CA SER A 34 12.51 -12.13 -23.47
C SER A 34 12.38 -13.51 -24.14
N GLU A 35 13.35 -13.86 -24.97
CA GLU A 35 13.54 -15.19 -25.54
C GLU A 35 14.31 -16.15 -24.60
N ASP A 36 14.94 -15.61 -23.55
CA ASP A 36 15.69 -16.37 -22.55
C ASP A 36 14.78 -16.75 -21.37
N ASP A 37 14.65 -18.06 -21.12
CA ASP A 37 13.79 -18.56 -20.04
C ASP A 37 14.28 -18.14 -18.64
N GLY A 38 15.60 -17.90 -18.48
CA GLY A 38 16.20 -17.43 -17.23
C GLY A 38 15.83 -15.97 -16.94
N GLU A 39 16.03 -15.08 -17.91
CA GLU A 39 15.63 -13.68 -17.81
C GLU A 39 14.12 -13.54 -17.61
N ARG A 40 13.31 -14.34 -18.32
CA ARG A 40 11.86 -14.39 -18.10
C ARG A 40 11.51 -14.81 -16.68
N ALA A 41 12.14 -15.86 -16.17
CA ALA A 41 11.90 -16.33 -14.81
C ALA A 41 12.30 -15.29 -13.76
N GLU A 42 13.41 -14.58 -13.97
CA GLU A 42 13.88 -13.51 -13.08
C GLU A 42 12.91 -12.31 -13.07
N ALA A 43 12.43 -11.90 -14.25
CA ALA A 43 11.43 -10.84 -14.38
C ALA A 43 10.13 -11.18 -13.63
N LEU A 44 9.61 -12.40 -13.83
CA LEU A 44 8.43 -12.88 -13.13
C LEU A 44 8.66 -13.03 -11.61
N ALA A 45 9.85 -13.48 -11.19
CA ALA A 45 10.21 -13.56 -9.78
C ALA A 45 10.20 -12.18 -9.11
N THR A 46 10.73 -11.16 -9.80
CA THR A 46 10.72 -9.77 -9.32
C THR A 46 9.30 -9.24 -9.13
N ILE A 47 8.40 -9.51 -10.07
CA ILE A 47 6.97 -9.15 -9.93
C ILE A 47 6.34 -9.85 -8.72
N LEU A 48 6.61 -11.14 -8.55
CA LEU A 48 6.06 -11.92 -7.43
C LEU A 48 6.55 -11.40 -6.09
N GLU A 49 7.83 -11.03 -5.98
CA GLU A 49 8.40 -10.44 -4.77
C GLU A 49 7.74 -9.10 -4.46
N GLY A 50 7.68 -8.18 -5.43
CA GLY A 50 7.00 -6.89 -5.26
C GLY A 50 5.53 -7.04 -4.86
N ALA A 51 4.84 -8.06 -5.37
CA ALA A 51 3.45 -8.34 -5.02
C ALA A 51 3.29 -8.77 -3.55
N ARG A 52 4.22 -9.60 -3.05
CA ARG A 52 4.25 -10.02 -1.65
C ARG A 52 4.53 -8.83 -0.73
N GLU A 53 5.51 -8.01 -1.06
CA GLU A 53 5.83 -6.80 -0.29
C GLU A 53 4.64 -5.83 -0.23
N MET A 54 3.95 -5.62 -1.36
CA MET A 54 2.78 -4.76 -1.41
C MET A 54 1.62 -5.33 -0.58
N ALA A 55 1.41 -6.65 -0.61
CA ALA A 55 0.39 -7.31 0.21
C ALA A 55 0.67 -7.15 1.72
N ASP A 56 1.92 -7.35 2.14
CA ASP A 56 2.35 -7.17 3.53
C ASP A 56 2.21 -5.71 3.96
N TRP A 57 2.62 -4.77 3.11
CA TRP A 57 2.48 -3.35 3.35
C TRP A 57 1.01 -2.93 3.51
N LEU A 58 0.12 -3.39 2.62
CA LEU A 58 -1.32 -3.13 2.71
C LEU A 58 -1.93 -3.73 3.98
N ALA A 59 -1.55 -4.95 4.35
CA ALA A 59 -2.03 -5.58 5.58
C ALA A 59 -1.61 -4.80 6.82
N ALA A 60 -0.35 -4.32 6.86
CA ALA A 60 0.15 -3.46 7.93
C ALA A 60 -0.58 -2.10 7.95
N HIS A 61 -0.78 -1.50 6.78
CA HIS A 61 -1.48 -0.22 6.67
C HIS A 61 -2.93 -0.31 7.15
N ARG A 62 -3.65 -1.38 6.79
CA ARG A 62 -5.01 -1.65 7.28
C ARG A 62 -5.06 -1.72 8.80
N ARG A 63 -4.15 -2.50 9.43
CA ARG A 63 -4.08 -2.60 10.90
C ARG A 63 -3.86 -1.23 11.57
N THR A 64 -2.99 -0.40 10.99
CA THR A 64 -2.74 0.96 11.49
C THR A 64 -3.99 1.84 11.38
N LEU A 65 -4.71 1.81 10.25
CA LEU A 65 -5.94 2.58 10.08
C LEU A 65 -7.04 2.12 11.04
N GLU A 66 -7.17 0.81 11.28
CA GLU A 66 -8.10 0.24 12.26
C GLU A 66 -7.76 0.68 13.70
N ALA A 67 -6.47 0.69 14.06
CA ALA A 67 -6.02 1.17 15.36
C ALA A 67 -6.35 2.66 15.58
N LEU A 68 -6.09 3.51 14.57
CA LEU A 68 -6.41 4.94 14.61
C LEU A 68 -7.92 5.18 14.71
N ARG A 69 -8.75 4.38 14.04
CA ARG A 69 -10.22 4.46 14.18
C ARG A 69 -10.67 4.12 15.59
N ARG A 70 -10.15 3.03 16.17
CA ARG A 70 -10.49 2.62 17.54
C ARG A 70 -10.11 3.67 18.58
N ASP A 71 -8.96 4.33 18.41
CA ASP A 71 -8.53 5.39 19.32
C ASP A 71 -9.41 6.64 19.20
N ARG A 72 -9.86 6.98 17.98
CA ARG A 72 -10.81 8.08 17.76
C ARG A 72 -12.19 7.82 18.36
N ASP A 73 -12.64 6.57 18.33
CA ASP A 73 -13.95 6.16 18.85
C ASP A 73 -13.91 5.82 20.35
N ARG A 74 -12.76 6.01 21.02
CA ARG A 74 -12.61 5.79 22.45
C ARG A 74 -13.44 6.82 23.23
N PRO A 75 -14.35 6.41 24.11
CA PRO A 75 -15.10 7.35 24.95
C PRO A 75 -14.12 8.20 25.77
N LEU A 76 -14.33 9.51 25.80
CA LEU A 76 -13.61 10.38 26.72
C LEU A 76 -13.88 9.88 28.15
N PRO A 77 -12.86 9.86 29.03
CA PRO A 77 -13.10 9.58 30.44
C PRO A 77 -14.16 10.56 30.97
N PRO A 78 -15.05 10.10 31.88
CA PRO A 78 -16.00 11.00 32.50
C PRO A 78 -15.22 12.18 33.07
N LEU A 79 -15.69 13.40 32.79
CA LEU A 79 -15.19 14.59 33.46
C LEU A 79 -15.57 14.38 34.93
N ASP A 80 -14.62 13.92 35.73
CA ASP A 80 -14.80 13.90 37.17
C ASP A 80 -15.24 15.30 37.57
N ALA A 81 -16.45 15.36 38.12
CA ALA A 81 -17.01 16.54 38.75
C ALA A 81 -16.14 16.86 39.96
N SER A 82 -15.01 17.51 39.73
CA SER A 82 -14.26 18.21 40.76
C SER A 82 -15.11 19.42 41.16
N ALA A 83 -16.04 19.14 42.08
CA ALA A 83 -16.68 20.11 42.96
C ALA A 83 -15.72 20.55 44.07
#